data_AF-A0A6A4QKC6-F1
#
_entry.id   AF-A0A6A4QKC6-F1
#
_cell.length_a   1.000
_cell.length_b   1.000
_cell.length_c   1.000
_cell.angle_alpha   90.00
_cell.angle_beta   90.00
_cell.angle_gamma   90.00
#
_symmetry.space_group_name_H-M   'P 1'
#
loop_
_entity.id
_entity.type
_entity.pdbx_description
1 polymer ?
#
loop_
_entity_poly.entity_id
_entity_poly.type
_entity_poly.pdbx_seq_one_letter_code
_entity_poly.pdbx_strand_id
1 'polypeptide(L)'
;MKFLSVISLCFLLCLCVHSVLSQNANTPPRGWNSYDSFSWIITEEEYLQNAQIISDQLLSQYGYEYAVVDYLWYRNLNGDSNSRGNDLIDEWGRMHPDPERWPSSRGWNGFKNVADKVHGMGLKFGIHLMAGISTQAYDADTLILDTSTVSLLLTPIILKLAFDYCVANFQFKFHP
;
A
#
# COMPACT_ATOMS: atom_id res chain seq x y z
N MET A 1 -23.77 28.21 38.36
CA MET A 1 -23.77 26.81 37.85
C MET A 1 -23.92 26.69 36.32
N LYS A 2 -24.61 27.60 35.62
CA LYS A 2 -24.72 27.55 34.14
C LYS A 2 -23.42 27.93 33.39
N PHE A 3 -22.60 28.83 33.94
CA PHE A 3 -21.34 29.29 33.30
C PHE A 3 -20.23 28.22 33.24
N LEU A 4 -20.12 27.34 34.24
CA LEU A 4 -19.14 26.25 34.27
C LEU A 4 -19.46 25.15 33.23
N SER A 5 -20.74 24.97 32.90
CA SER A 5 -21.20 23.98 31.91
C SER A 5 -20.89 24.39 30.47
N VAL A 6 -20.84 25.70 30.17
CA VAL A 6 -20.56 26.20 28.81
C VAL A 6 -19.07 26.10 28.50
N ILE A 7 -18.19 26.35 29.48
CA ILE A 7 -16.74 26.22 29.33
C ILE A 7 -16.32 24.76 29.10
N SER A 8 -16.97 23.82 29.80
CA SER A 8 -16.73 22.38 29.62
C SER A 8 -17.19 21.88 28.24
N LEU A 9 -18.30 22.39 27.72
CA LEU A 9 -18.80 22.03 26.39
C LEU A 9 -17.90 22.60 25.26
N CYS A 10 -17.37 23.82 25.42
CA CYS A 10 -16.40 24.40 24.48
C CYS A 10 -15.05 23.67 24.49
N PHE A 11 -14.58 23.18 25.64
CA PHE A 11 -13.35 22.38 25.73
C PHE A 11 -13.49 21.01 25.05
N LEU A 12 -14.65 20.34 25.20
CA LEU A 12 -14.94 19.08 24.52
C LEU A 12 -15.08 19.26 22.99
N LEU A 13 -15.71 20.35 22.54
CA LEU A 13 -15.81 20.68 21.12
C LEU A 13 -14.43 21.00 20.51
N CYS A 14 -13.51 21.62 21.26
CA CYS A 14 -12.16 21.93 20.76
C CYS A 14 -11.26 20.68 20.65
N LEU A 15 -11.46 19.68 21.52
CA LEU A 15 -10.75 18.39 21.46
C LEU A 15 -11.22 17.49 20.29
N CYS A 16 -12.49 17.60 19.86
CA CYS A 16 -13.01 16.83 18.72
C CYS A 16 -12.54 17.34 17.34
N VAL A 17 -12.09 18.59 17.23
CA VAL A 17 -11.70 19.19 15.92
C VAL A 17 -10.23 18.88 15.56
N HIS A 18 -9.43 18.32 16.48
CA HIS A 18 -7.99 18.12 16.26
C HIS A 18 -7.60 16.89 15.42
N SER A 19 -8.52 15.99 15.04
CA SER A 19 -8.12 14.67 14.54
C SER A 19 -8.42 14.35 13.07
N VAL A 20 -8.62 15.33 12.19
CA VAL A 20 -8.75 15.06 10.73
C VAL A 20 -7.92 16.04 9.88
N LEU A 21 -6.70 16.37 10.32
CA LEU A 21 -5.72 16.98 9.43
C LEU A 21 -4.76 15.91 8.95
N SER A 22 -4.72 15.72 7.63
CA SER A 22 -3.73 14.88 6.93
C SER A 22 -2.33 15.22 7.48
N GLN A 23 -1.70 14.25 8.14
CA GLN A 23 -0.36 14.42 8.66
C GLN A 23 0.60 14.41 7.47
N ASN A 24 0.85 15.59 6.91
CA ASN A 24 1.87 15.76 5.89
C ASN A 24 3.22 15.30 6.45
N ALA A 25 3.98 14.56 5.64
CA ALA A 25 5.33 14.17 6.02
C ALA A 25 6.16 15.44 6.24
N ASN A 26 6.82 15.55 7.41
CA ASN A 26 7.62 16.72 7.77
C ASN A 26 8.84 16.92 6.85
N THR A 27 9.27 15.85 6.17
CA THR A 27 10.33 15.85 5.16
C THR A 27 9.90 15.02 3.96
N PRO A 28 10.48 15.25 2.77
CA PRO A 28 10.27 14.37 1.64
C PRO A 28 10.56 12.91 2.00
N PRO A 29 9.69 11.97 1.60
CA PRO A 29 9.92 10.53 1.76
C PRO A 29 11.15 10.11 0.95
N ARG A 30 12.02 9.27 1.53
CA ARG A 30 13.21 8.72 0.85
C ARG A 30 13.14 7.21 0.84
N GLY A 31 13.38 6.61 -0.32
CA GLY A 31 13.28 5.18 -0.48
C GLY A 31 13.64 4.75 -1.89
N TRP A 32 13.28 3.51 -2.20
CA TRP A 32 13.52 2.87 -3.48
C TRP A 32 12.22 2.32 -4.05
N ASN A 33 12.16 2.29 -5.37
CA ASN A 33 11.05 1.79 -6.17
C ASN A 33 11.59 0.73 -7.14
N SER A 34 10.90 -0.41 -7.25
CA SER A 34 11.37 -1.51 -8.10
C SER A 34 11.37 -1.23 -9.60
N TYR A 35 10.55 -0.29 -10.10
CA TYR A 35 10.26 -0.12 -11.52
C TYR A 35 11.49 0.16 -12.37
N ASP A 36 12.32 1.12 -11.98
CA ASP A 36 13.46 1.52 -12.81
C ASP A 36 14.51 0.42 -12.97
N SER A 37 14.56 -0.53 -12.02
CA SER A 37 15.51 -1.64 -12.03
C SER A 37 14.93 -2.92 -12.63
N PHE A 38 13.63 -3.18 -12.42
CA PHE A 38 13.01 -4.47 -12.73
C PHE A 38 11.77 -4.37 -13.62
N SER A 39 11.35 -3.15 -13.98
CA SER A 39 10.05 -2.89 -14.58
C SER A 39 8.94 -3.56 -13.76
N TRP A 40 8.07 -4.34 -14.41
CA TRP A 40 6.92 -4.98 -13.79
C TRP A 40 7.14 -6.43 -13.36
N ILE A 41 8.32 -7.02 -13.63
CA ILE A 41 8.55 -8.47 -13.53
C ILE A 41 9.30 -8.90 -12.26
N ILE A 42 9.55 -7.97 -11.33
CA ILE A 42 10.28 -8.27 -10.08
C ILE A 42 9.65 -9.44 -9.30
N THR A 43 10.52 -10.27 -8.74
CA THR A 43 10.15 -11.38 -7.84
C THR A 43 10.29 -11.02 -6.35
N GLU A 44 9.64 -11.78 -5.48
CA GLU A 44 9.75 -11.62 -4.02
C GLU A 44 11.21 -11.70 -3.54
N GLU A 45 12.00 -12.60 -4.11
CA GLU A 45 13.40 -12.78 -3.73
C GLU A 45 14.24 -11.54 -4.09
N GLU A 46 14.16 -11.08 -5.34
CA GLU A 46 14.89 -9.90 -5.81
C GLU A 46 14.48 -8.65 -5.02
N TYR A 47 13.18 -8.49 -4.76
CA TYR A 47 12.66 -7.39 -3.97
C TYR A 47 13.22 -7.39 -2.54
N LEU A 48 13.20 -8.54 -1.85
CA LEU A 48 13.70 -8.66 -0.48
C LEU A 48 15.22 -8.48 -0.40
N GLN A 49 15.98 -8.94 -1.41
CA GLN A 49 17.42 -8.70 -1.48
C GLN A 49 17.73 -7.20 -1.62
N ASN A 50 16.99 -6.47 -2.47
CA ASN A 50 17.15 -5.03 -2.61
C ASN A 50 16.72 -4.27 -1.35
N ALA A 51 15.63 -4.69 -0.70
CA ALA A 51 15.21 -4.16 0.59
C ALA A 51 16.31 -4.32 1.65
N GLN A 52 16.97 -5.49 1.71
CA GLN A 52 18.08 -5.71 2.63
C GLN A 52 19.25 -4.74 2.37
N ILE A 53 19.60 -4.50 1.11
CA ILE A 53 20.66 -3.54 0.75
C ILE A 53 20.32 -2.12 1.22
N ILE A 54 19.07 -1.69 1.06
CA ILE A 54 18.61 -0.37 1.54
C ILE A 54 18.73 -0.29 3.06
N SER A 55 18.27 -1.32 3.77
CA SER A 55 18.40 -1.42 5.23
C SER A 55 19.86 -1.29 5.68
N ASP A 56 20.75 -2.06 5.07
CA ASP A 56 22.13 -2.17 5.52
C ASP A 56 22.97 -0.93 5.18
N GLN A 57 22.68 -0.27 4.06
CA GLN A 57 23.56 0.76 3.50
C GLN A 57 22.93 2.17 3.52
N LEU A 58 21.61 2.28 3.42
CA LEU A 58 20.94 3.55 3.13
C LEU A 58 20.02 4.04 4.26
N LEU A 59 19.52 3.16 5.11
CA LEU A 59 18.59 3.51 6.17
C LEU A 59 19.24 4.37 7.25
N SER A 60 20.29 3.88 7.91
CA SER A 60 20.87 4.55 9.08
C SER A 60 21.58 5.87 8.74
N GLN A 61 22.36 5.89 7.66
CA GLN A 61 23.18 7.03 7.27
C GLN A 61 22.41 8.06 6.44
N TYR A 62 21.53 7.60 5.56
CA TYR A 62 20.88 8.45 4.56
C TYR A 62 19.36 8.51 4.72
N GLY A 63 18.77 7.78 5.67
CA GLY A 63 17.35 7.80 5.99
C GLY A 63 16.44 7.39 4.83
N TYR A 64 16.89 6.45 3.99
CA TYR A 64 16.05 5.78 3.00
C TYR A 64 15.23 4.71 3.72
N GLU A 65 13.96 4.99 3.95
CA GLU A 65 13.09 4.20 4.81
C GLU A 65 11.97 3.49 4.05
N TYR A 66 11.73 3.77 2.76
CA TYR A 66 10.70 3.08 1.97
C TYR A 66 11.30 2.10 0.97
N ALA A 67 10.70 0.91 0.87
CA ALA A 67 10.88 -0.01 -0.24
C ALA A 67 9.50 -0.23 -0.90
N VAL A 68 9.40 0.03 -2.20
CA VAL A 68 8.12 0.03 -2.92
C VAL A 68 8.14 -0.95 -4.09
N VAL A 69 7.17 -1.86 -4.10
CA VAL A 69 6.85 -2.73 -5.24
C VAL A 69 6.04 -1.92 -6.25
N ASP A 70 6.53 -1.81 -7.47
CA ASP A 70 5.90 -1.06 -8.53
C ASP A 70 5.52 -1.91 -9.74
N TYR A 71 4.44 -1.45 -10.34
CA TYR A 71 3.72 -1.81 -11.55
C TYR A 71 3.40 -3.30 -11.75
N LEU A 72 2.10 -3.56 -11.90
CA LEU A 72 1.55 -4.86 -12.30
C LEU A 72 2.03 -6.05 -11.45
N TRP A 73 2.27 -5.85 -10.16
CA TRP A 73 2.58 -6.95 -9.23
C TRP A 73 1.51 -8.05 -9.19
N TYR A 74 0.31 -7.76 -9.68
CA TYR A 74 -0.83 -8.66 -9.82
C TYR A 74 -0.98 -9.31 -11.20
N ARG A 75 -0.16 -8.96 -12.19
CA ARG A 75 -0.26 -9.54 -13.54
C ARG A 75 0.48 -10.87 -13.62
N ASN A 76 -0.15 -11.88 -14.21
CA ASN A 76 0.49 -13.15 -14.53
C ASN A 76 1.57 -12.97 -15.61
N LEU A 77 2.70 -13.66 -15.47
CA LEU A 77 3.78 -13.71 -16.45
C LEU A 77 3.42 -14.37 -17.81
N ASN A 78 2.28 -15.03 -17.92
CA ASN A 78 1.75 -15.55 -19.18
C ASN A 78 1.29 -14.43 -20.14
N GLY A 79 1.13 -13.19 -19.64
CA GLY A 79 0.88 -12.00 -20.44
C GLY A 79 2.09 -11.05 -20.47
N ASP A 80 1.93 -9.93 -21.16
CA ASP A 80 2.85 -8.79 -21.16
C ASP A 80 2.28 -7.59 -20.39
N SER A 81 3.02 -6.48 -20.35
CA SER A 81 2.61 -5.25 -19.66
C SER A 81 1.34 -4.58 -20.20
N ASN A 82 0.84 -5.00 -21.36
CA ASN A 82 -0.37 -4.48 -22.01
C ASN A 82 -1.50 -5.53 -22.11
N SER A 83 -1.26 -6.74 -21.63
CA SER A 83 -2.18 -7.84 -21.76
C SER A 83 -3.41 -7.64 -20.90
N ARG A 84 -4.58 -7.78 -21.53
CA ARG A 84 -5.88 -7.84 -20.85
C ARG A 84 -6.15 -9.28 -20.41
N GLY A 85 -6.99 -9.47 -19.40
CA GLY A 85 -7.43 -10.80 -18.97
C GLY A 85 -6.36 -11.65 -18.26
N ASN A 86 -5.23 -11.05 -17.87
CA ASN A 86 -4.12 -11.73 -17.18
C ASN A 86 -3.88 -11.20 -15.77
N ASP A 87 -4.79 -10.38 -15.25
CA ASP A 87 -4.68 -9.85 -13.90
C ASP A 87 -5.23 -10.89 -12.91
N LEU A 88 -4.52 -11.10 -11.81
CA LEU A 88 -5.00 -11.89 -10.69
C LEU A 88 -5.92 -10.99 -9.86
N ILE A 89 -7.23 -11.26 -9.91
CA ILE A 89 -8.26 -10.54 -9.16
C ILE A 89 -9.13 -11.52 -8.37
N ASP A 90 -9.67 -11.08 -7.24
CA ASP A 90 -10.69 -11.83 -6.50
C ASP A 90 -12.11 -11.58 -7.04
N GLU A 91 -13.10 -12.20 -6.40
CA GLU A 91 -14.52 -12.06 -6.77
C GLU A 91 -15.07 -10.63 -6.64
N TRP A 92 -14.33 -9.73 -5.99
CA TRP A 92 -14.66 -8.32 -5.79
C TRP A 92 -13.87 -7.37 -6.70
N GLY A 93 -13.13 -7.91 -7.67
CA GLY A 93 -12.29 -7.14 -8.58
C GLY A 93 -11.02 -6.56 -7.93
N ARG A 94 -10.64 -7.01 -6.73
CA ARG A 94 -9.42 -6.56 -6.04
C ARG A 94 -8.21 -7.34 -6.54
N MET A 95 -7.14 -6.63 -6.84
CA MET A 95 -5.90 -7.20 -7.35
C MET A 95 -5.18 -8.03 -6.27
N HIS A 96 -4.64 -9.19 -6.67
CA HIS A 96 -3.88 -10.10 -5.82
C HIS A 96 -2.47 -10.33 -6.41
N PRO A 97 -1.40 -10.41 -5.60
CA PRO A 97 -0.06 -10.59 -6.13
C PRO A 97 0.09 -11.93 -6.85
N ASP A 98 0.72 -11.89 -8.02
CA ASP A 98 0.97 -13.09 -8.82
C ASP A 98 1.78 -14.11 -7.99
N PRO A 99 1.20 -15.27 -7.62
CA PRO A 99 1.84 -16.21 -6.69
C PRO A 99 3.10 -16.88 -7.25
N GLU A 100 3.35 -16.80 -8.56
CA GLU A 100 4.60 -17.27 -9.15
C GLU A 100 5.76 -16.31 -8.86
N ARG A 101 5.49 -15.00 -8.89
CA ARG A 101 6.48 -13.97 -8.51
C ARG A 101 6.50 -13.69 -7.01
N TRP A 102 5.37 -13.86 -6.35
CA TRP A 102 5.17 -13.62 -4.93
C TRP A 102 4.71 -14.91 -4.22
N PRO A 103 5.57 -15.93 -4.09
CA PRO A 103 5.23 -17.21 -3.49
C PRO A 103 4.50 -17.12 -2.14
N SER A 104 4.81 -16.09 -1.33
CA SER A 104 4.20 -15.89 -0.03
C SER A 104 2.77 -15.33 -0.07
N SER A 105 2.27 -14.93 -1.25
CA SER A 105 0.88 -14.51 -1.47
C SER A 105 -0.08 -15.69 -1.68
N ARG A 106 0.44 -16.90 -1.96
CA ARG A 106 -0.37 -18.11 -2.16
C ARG A 106 -1.38 -18.29 -1.03
N GLY A 107 -2.59 -18.73 -1.39
CA GLY A 107 -3.70 -18.86 -0.44
C GLY A 107 -4.31 -17.51 -0.02
N TRP A 108 -4.31 -16.52 -0.92
CA TRP A 108 -4.90 -15.19 -0.69
C TRP A 108 -4.27 -14.40 0.48
N ASN A 109 -2.99 -14.64 0.74
CA ASN A 109 -2.24 -13.99 1.82
C ASN A 109 -1.72 -12.60 1.44
N GLY A 110 -1.84 -12.21 0.16
CA GLY A 110 -1.38 -10.91 -0.33
C GLY A 110 0.09 -10.66 -0.01
N PHE A 111 0.42 -9.42 0.36
CA PHE A 111 1.79 -9.03 0.71
C PHE A 111 2.15 -9.16 2.19
N LYS A 112 1.31 -9.78 3.03
CA LYS A 112 1.51 -9.78 4.48
C LYS A 112 2.93 -10.21 4.88
N ASN A 113 3.38 -11.35 4.36
CA ASN A 113 4.68 -11.93 4.68
C ASN A 113 5.85 -11.05 4.18
N VAL A 114 5.71 -10.45 2.99
CA VAL A 114 6.71 -9.52 2.45
C VAL A 114 6.79 -8.26 3.31
N ALA A 115 5.64 -7.69 3.68
CA ALA A 115 5.57 -6.52 4.54
C ALA A 115 6.20 -6.79 5.92
N ASP A 116 5.91 -7.95 6.53
CA ASP A 116 6.48 -8.35 7.82
C ASP A 116 8.02 -8.45 7.76
N LYS A 117 8.58 -9.02 6.68
CA LYS A 117 10.04 -9.07 6.47
C LYS A 117 10.64 -7.67 6.30
N VAL A 118 10.03 -6.81 5.49
CA VAL A 118 10.50 -5.44 5.25
C VAL A 118 10.44 -4.60 6.53
N HIS A 119 9.37 -4.72 7.32
CA HIS A 119 9.28 -4.09 8.63
C HIS A 119 10.35 -4.62 9.60
N GLY A 120 10.67 -5.92 9.55
CA GLY A 120 11.78 -6.52 10.30
C GLY A 120 13.16 -5.95 9.95
N MET A 121 13.33 -5.42 8.74
CA MET A 121 14.54 -4.70 8.30
C MET A 121 14.55 -3.22 8.75
N GLY A 122 13.52 -2.75 9.46
CA GLY A 122 13.38 -1.34 9.85
C GLY A 122 12.92 -0.42 8.71
N LEU A 123 12.49 -1.00 7.58
CA LEU A 123 11.95 -0.29 6.43
C LEU A 123 10.42 -0.25 6.45
N LYS A 124 9.84 0.62 5.63
CA LYS A 124 8.41 0.78 5.38
C LYS A 124 8.08 0.15 4.04
N PHE A 125 7.12 -0.79 4.05
CA PHE A 125 6.69 -1.49 2.85
C PHE A 125 5.69 -0.68 2.03
N GLY A 126 5.82 -0.79 0.70
CA GLY A 126 5.00 -0.08 -0.26
C GLY A 126 4.58 -0.89 -1.48
N ILE A 127 3.42 -0.54 -2.04
CA ILE A 127 2.93 -1.00 -3.34
C ILE A 127 2.42 0.16 -4.21
N HIS A 128 2.63 0.11 -5.50
CA HIS A 128 1.99 1.00 -6.45
C HIS A 128 0.58 0.49 -6.83
N LEU A 129 -0.40 1.39 -6.90
CA LEU A 129 -1.77 1.12 -7.32
C LEU A 129 -2.20 2.11 -8.39
N MET A 130 -2.86 1.61 -9.43
CA MET A 130 -3.47 2.45 -10.44
C MET A 130 -4.84 2.93 -9.98
N ALA A 131 -5.12 4.21 -10.21
CA ALA A 131 -6.44 4.76 -9.93
C ALA A 131 -7.48 4.10 -10.86
N GLY A 132 -8.41 3.36 -10.26
CA GLY A 132 -9.46 2.65 -10.98
C GLY A 132 -9.52 1.16 -10.61
N ILE A 133 -10.25 0.40 -11.41
CA ILE A 133 -10.36 -1.05 -11.31
C ILE A 133 -9.65 -1.71 -12.49
N SER A 134 -9.25 -2.98 -12.34
CA SER A 134 -8.71 -3.75 -13.46
C SER A 134 -9.70 -3.76 -14.63
N THR A 135 -9.20 -3.63 -15.86
CA THR A 135 -10.04 -3.79 -17.06
C THR A 135 -10.70 -5.16 -17.12
N GLN A 136 -10.04 -6.19 -16.58
CA GLN A 136 -10.62 -7.53 -16.44
C GLN A 136 -11.79 -7.56 -15.46
N ALA A 137 -11.68 -6.82 -14.35
CA ALA A 137 -12.77 -6.70 -13.38
C ALA A 137 -13.97 -5.96 -13.99
N TYR A 138 -13.72 -4.90 -14.75
CA TYR A 138 -14.74 -4.17 -15.50
C TYR A 138 -15.44 -5.06 -16.56
N ASP A 139 -14.66 -5.75 -17.40
CA ASP A 139 -15.20 -6.60 -18.46
C ASP A 139 -16.01 -7.77 -17.91
N ALA A 140 -15.67 -8.24 -16.71
CA ALA A 140 -16.36 -9.32 -16.01
C ALA A 140 -17.54 -8.87 -15.14
N ASP A 141 -17.85 -7.56 -15.10
CA ASP A 141 -18.91 -6.97 -14.26
C ASP A 141 -18.84 -7.45 -12.80
N THR A 142 -17.63 -7.48 -12.24
CA THR A 142 -17.40 -7.98 -10.88
C THR A 142 -18.14 -7.13 -9.85
N LEU A 143 -18.62 -7.76 -8.78
CA LEU A 143 -19.17 -7.03 -7.64
C LEU A 143 -18.09 -6.15 -7.01
N ILE A 144 -18.49 -5.03 -6.42
CA ILE A 144 -17.59 -4.20 -5.60
C ILE A 144 -17.91 -4.48 -4.14
N LEU A 145 -16.93 -4.96 -3.38
CA LEU A 145 -17.09 -5.18 -1.94
C LEU A 145 -17.44 -3.85 -1.26
N ASP A 146 -18.45 -3.88 -0.37
CA ASP A 146 -19.10 -2.71 0.24
C ASP A 146 -18.15 -1.51 0.50
N THR A 147 -18.56 -0.35 -0.01
CA THR A 147 -17.89 0.95 0.15
C THR A 147 -17.65 1.34 1.61
N SER A 148 -18.45 0.86 2.56
CA SER A 148 -18.23 1.12 4.00
C SER A 148 -16.96 0.42 4.53
N THR A 149 -16.60 -0.73 3.97
CA THR A 149 -15.33 -1.43 4.19
C THR A 149 -14.21 -0.94 3.27
N VAL A 150 -14.53 -0.49 2.04
CA VAL A 150 -13.54 0.14 1.14
C VAL A 150 -13.12 1.51 1.66
N SER A 151 -13.86 2.10 2.59
CA SER A 151 -13.39 3.17 3.47
C SER A 151 -12.03 2.80 4.10
N LEU A 152 -11.74 1.55 4.47
CA LEU A 152 -10.41 1.17 4.97
C LEU A 152 -9.33 1.13 3.89
N LEU A 153 -9.71 1.11 2.61
CA LEU A 153 -8.83 1.29 1.46
C LEU A 153 -8.79 2.76 0.98
N LEU A 154 -9.80 3.60 1.32
CA LEU A 154 -10.02 4.93 0.71
C LEU A 154 -10.52 6.07 1.65
N THR A 155 -10.55 5.94 2.99
CA THR A 155 -10.83 7.04 3.95
C THR A 155 -9.59 7.50 4.71
N PRO A 156 -9.54 8.76 5.18
CA PRO A 156 -8.33 9.57 5.21
C PRO A 156 -7.50 9.31 6.47
N ILE A 157 -6.82 8.16 6.51
CA ILE A 157 -5.65 7.98 7.37
C ILE A 157 -4.51 7.50 6.47
N ILE A 158 -3.90 8.50 5.83
CA ILE A 158 -2.55 8.51 5.24
C ILE A 158 -2.30 7.41 4.19
N LEU A 159 -3.11 7.43 3.13
CA LEU A 159 -2.81 6.86 1.82
C LEU A 159 -1.75 7.71 1.14
N LYS A 160 -0.63 7.11 0.78
CA LYS A 160 0.41 7.80 0.03
C LYS A 160 1.33 6.60 -0.37
N LEU A 161 1.70 6.39 -1.63
CA LEU A 161 2.66 5.37 -2.11
C LEU A 161 3.09 5.75 -3.53
N ALA A 162 4.26 5.24 -3.94
CA ALA A 162 5.10 5.62 -5.09
C ALA A 162 4.50 6.56 -6.16
N PHE A 163 5.20 7.69 -6.34
CA PHE A 163 5.21 8.62 -7.48
C PHE A 163 4.40 8.11 -8.68
N ASP A 164 3.15 8.56 -8.87
CA ASP A 164 2.91 9.88 -9.44
C ASP A 164 2.61 11.02 -8.46
N TYR A 165 1.98 10.83 -7.30
CA TYR A 165 1.83 11.91 -6.30
C TYR A 165 1.70 11.38 -4.84
N CYS A 166 2.82 11.42 -4.09
CA CYS A 166 2.97 11.33 -2.60
C CYS A 166 2.87 9.93 -1.87
N VAL A 167 3.77 9.70 -0.88
CA VAL A 167 4.20 8.45 -0.14
C VAL A 167 3.88 8.26 1.39
N ALA A 168 3.35 7.08 1.82
CA ALA A 168 2.85 6.74 3.17
C ALA A 168 2.55 5.24 3.33
N ASN A 169 2.16 4.91 4.56
CA ASN A 169 2.16 3.58 5.12
C ASN A 169 0.80 2.92 4.98
N PHE A 170 0.76 1.74 4.39
CA PHE A 170 -0.33 0.81 4.61
C PHE A 170 0.02 -0.14 5.75
N GLN A 171 -0.86 -0.23 6.74
CA GLN A 171 -1.00 -1.39 7.61
C GLN A 171 -2.15 -2.22 7.05
N PHE A 172 -1.86 -3.22 6.22
CA PHE A 172 -2.86 -4.17 5.79
C PHE A 172 -3.25 -5.07 6.98
N LYS A 173 -4.39 -4.78 7.62
CA LYS A 173 -5.05 -5.76 8.49
C LYS A 173 -5.75 -6.78 7.60
N PHE A 174 -5.03 -7.84 7.21
CA PHE A 174 -5.66 -9.03 6.66
C PHE A 174 -6.51 -9.67 7.78
N HIS A 175 -7.83 -9.65 7.61
CA HIS A 175 -8.70 -10.46 8.46
C HIS A 175 -8.64 -11.91 7.96
N PRO A 176 -8.66 -12.89 8.89
CA PRO A 176 -8.72 -14.31 8.54
C PRO A 176 -9.97 -14.66 7.74
#